data_AF-A0A238HFB4-F1
#
_entry.id   AF-A0A238HFB4-F1
#
_cell.length_a   1.000
_cell.length_b   1.000
_cell.length_c   1.000
_cell.angle_alpha   90.00
_cell.angle_beta   90.00
_cell.angle_gamma   90.00
#
_symmetry.space_group_name_H-M   'P 1'
#
loop_
_entity.id
_entity.type
_entity.pdbx_description
1 polymer ?
#
loop_
_entity_poly.entity_id
_entity_poly.type
_entity_poly.pdbx_seq_one_letter_code
_entity_poly.pdbx_strand_id
1 'polypeptide(L)'
;MKLSTILTIAAFAIPTSVALAGTGAYYDCGNGYFSDKPVGLNTGKCTLRSVRTGASIPLNNGNDQPMSLADRQAALNAEIAAANKKAEEESAKQEAALKAENCQRAQINAKTAETARNKEEILPRYLEDVTRYCN
;
A
#
# COMPACT_ATOMS: atom_id res chain seq x y z
N MET A 1 36.39 37.30 -4.60
CA MET A 1 35.42 36.58 -3.76
C MET A 1 34.85 35.44 -4.57
N LYS A 2 35.21 34.18 -4.25
CA LYS A 2 34.64 32.98 -4.89
C LYS A 2 33.68 32.34 -3.88
N LEU A 3 32.37 32.46 -4.12
CA LEU A 3 31.38 31.68 -3.37
C LEU A 3 31.33 30.27 -3.97
N SER A 4 31.69 29.28 -3.16
CA SER A 4 31.55 27.86 -3.47
C SER A 4 30.20 27.39 -2.96
N THR A 5 29.32 27.01 -3.88
CA THR A 5 27.99 26.46 -3.60
C THR A 5 28.16 24.99 -3.22
N ILE A 6 27.93 24.66 -1.95
CA ILE A 6 27.95 23.28 -1.44
C ILE A 6 26.55 22.68 -1.63
N LEU A 7 26.41 21.77 -2.59
CA LEU A 7 25.20 21.00 -2.84
C LEU A 7 25.15 19.84 -1.82
N THR A 8 24.34 19.99 -0.77
CA THR A 8 24.13 18.94 0.24
C THR A 8 23.08 17.96 -0.27
N ILE A 9 23.53 16.77 -0.70
CA ILE A 9 22.64 15.66 -1.08
C ILE A 9 22.17 15.00 0.22
N ALA A 10 20.93 15.27 0.62
CA ALA A 10 20.26 14.55 1.69
C ALA A 10 19.96 13.12 1.20
N ALA A 11 20.76 12.15 1.64
CA ALA A 11 20.51 10.74 1.41
C ALA A 11 19.28 10.31 2.24
N PHE A 12 18.13 10.23 1.58
CA PHE A 12 16.95 9.56 2.11
C PHE A 12 17.27 8.06 2.18
N ALA A 13 17.68 7.59 3.35
CA ALA A 13 17.80 6.17 3.65
C ALA A 13 16.38 5.57 3.68
N ILE A 14 15.90 5.11 2.54
CA ILE A 14 14.73 4.23 2.47
C ILE A 14 15.16 2.93 3.15
N PRO A 15 14.53 2.50 4.26
CA PRO A 15 14.75 1.16 4.76
C PRO A 15 14.14 0.22 3.71
N THR A 16 14.97 -0.29 2.81
CA THR A 16 14.61 -1.41 1.95
C THR A 16 14.35 -2.59 2.86
N SER A 17 13.07 -2.82 3.17
CA SER A 17 12.64 -4.06 3.79
C SER A 17 12.85 -5.13 2.72
N VAL A 18 14.04 -5.73 2.71
CA VAL A 18 14.32 -6.87 1.84
C VAL A 18 13.50 -8.02 2.41
N ALA A 19 12.26 -8.14 1.94
CA ALA A 19 11.47 -9.34 2.09
C ALA A 19 12.15 -10.41 1.24
N LEU A 20 13.18 -11.06 1.81
CA LEU A 20 13.74 -12.29 1.26
C LEU A 20 12.73 -13.42 1.49
N ALA A 21 11.71 -13.45 0.63
CA ALA A 21 11.10 -14.69 0.21
C ALA A 21 12.20 -15.49 -0.51
N GLY A 22 12.81 -16.45 0.20
CA GLY A 22 13.95 -17.18 -0.34
C GLY A 22 14.32 -18.36 0.53
N THR A 23 13.64 -19.49 0.29
CA THR A 23 14.25 -20.82 0.19
C THR A 23 15.61 -20.99 0.90
N GLY A 24 15.58 -21.50 2.13
CA GLY A 24 16.77 -21.99 2.82
C GLY A 24 16.87 -21.56 4.28
N ALA A 25 15.96 -22.03 5.13
CA ALA A 25 16.14 -22.01 6.58
C ALA A 25 15.71 -23.37 7.14
N TYR A 26 16.43 -23.87 8.16
CA TYR A 26 16.14 -25.13 8.83
C TYR A 26 16.04 -24.97 10.35
N TYR A 27 15.37 -25.91 11.02
CA TYR A 27 15.31 -25.96 12.47
C TYR A 27 16.52 -26.70 13.05
N ASP A 28 17.25 -26.05 13.94
CA ASP A 28 18.39 -26.59 14.68
C ASP A 28 18.00 -26.77 16.15
N CYS A 29 17.84 -28.03 16.56
CA CYS A 29 17.42 -28.43 17.92
C CYS A 29 18.55 -29.13 18.70
N GLY A 30 19.82 -28.96 18.30
CA GLY A 30 21.00 -29.46 19.06
C GLY A 30 21.31 -30.96 18.96
N ASN A 31 20.45 -31.76 18.33
CA ASN A 31 20.63 -33.22 18.19
C ASN A 31 21.05 -33.68 16.77
N GLY A 32 21.47 -32.76 15.91
CA GLY A 32 21.94 -33.07 14.54
C GLY A 32 20.84 -33.48 13.54
N TYR A 33 19.58 -33.49 13.94
CA TYR A 33 18.44 -33.74 13.05
C TYR A 33 17.91 -32.42 12.48
N PHE A 34 18.11 -32.22 11.18
CA PHE A 34 17.56 -31.10 10.42
C PHE A 34 16.16 -31.48 9.92
N SER A 35 15.11 -30.81 10.40
CA SER A 35 13.73 -31.07 9.97
C SER A 35 13.15 -29.82 9.33
N ASP A 36 12.43 -30.00 8.22
CA ASP A 36 11.74 -28.90 7.51
C ASP A 36 10.64 -28.28 8.38
N LYS A 37 9.98 -29.06 9.25
CA LYS A 37 9.23 -28.63 10.45
C LYS A 37 9.06 -29.84 11.40
N PRO A 38 9.68 -29.88 12.59
CA PRO A 38 9.40 -30.94 13.55
C PRO A 38 7.93 -30.92 13.97
N VAL A 39 7.25 -32.07 13.89
CA VAL A 39 5.90 -32.24 14.44
C VAL A 39 5.98 -32.10 15.97
N GLY A 40 5.27 -31.11 16.54
CA GLY A 40 5.24 -30.85 17.98
C GLY A 40 6.35 -29.91 18.49
N LEU A 41 6.71 -28.87 17.73
CA LEU A 41 7.77 -27.92 18.08
C LEU A 41 7.50 -27.21 19.43
N ASN A 42 8.18 -27.66 20.49
CA ASN A 42 8.41 -26.84 21.67
C ASN A 42 9.43 -25.76 21.29
N THR A 43 8.95 -24.56 20.99
CA THR A 43 9.73 -23.39 20.53
C THR A 43 10.87 -22.98 21.47
N GLY A 44 10.89 -23.51 22.70
CA GLY A 44 11.94 -23.20 23.70
C GLY A 44 13.30 -23.87 23.49
N LYS A 45 13.46 -24.82 22.56
CA LYS A 45 14.74 -25.57 22.39
C LYS A 45 15.30 -25.61 20.97
N CYS A 46 14.61 -25.03 19.99
CA CYS A 46 15.03 -25.05 18.59
C CYS A 46 15.20 -23.63 18.07
N THR A 47 16.28 -23.38 17.34
CA THR A 47 16.52 -22.09 16.67
C THR A 47 16.33 -22.25 15.17
N LEU A 48 15.78 -21.24 14.51
CA LEU A 48 15.70 -21.21 13.05
C LEU A 48 17.04 -20.68 12.53
N ARG A 49 17.70 -21.41 11.63
CA ARG A 49 19.00 -21.02 11.08
C ARG A 49 18.92 -20.87 9.57
N SER A 50 19.53 -19.81 9.04
CA SER A 50 19.66 -19.60 7.60
C SER A 50 20.63 -20.63 6.99
N VAL A 51 20.23 -21.30 5.91
CA VAL A 51 21.08 -22.22 5.13
C VAL A 51 22.23 -21.47 4.47
N ARG A 52 22.01 -20.21 4.05
CA ARG A 52 23.01 -19.43 3.31
C ARG A 52 24.07 -18.81 4.21
N THR A 53 23.68 -18.38 5.41
CA THR A 53 24.55 -17.57 6.28
C THR A 53 24.88 -18.24 7.61
N GLY A 54 24.21 -19.35 7.95
CA GLY A 54 24.40 -20.03 9.24
C GLY A 54 23.96 -19.19 10.45
N ALA A 55 23.39 -18.00 10.26
CA ALA A 55 22.96 -17.12 11.33
C ALA A 55 21.62 -17.57 11.92
N SER A 56 21.46 -17.38 13.23
CA SER A 56 20.18 -17.57 13.91
C SER A 56 19.22 -16.45 13.52
N ILE A 57 18.02 -16.84 13.09
CA ILE A 57 16.93 -15.94 12.78
C ILE A 57 16.07 -15.86 14.04
N PRO A 58 15.86 -14.66 14.62
CA PRO A 58 15.02 -14.54 15.81
C PRO A 58 13.59 -14.98 15.48
N LEU A 59 13.12 -16.00 16.18
CA LEU A 59 11.73 -16.42 16.13
C LEU A 59 10.91 -15.35 16.86
N ASN A 60 10.07 -14.62 16.12
CA ASN A 60 9.11 -13.72 16.72
C ASN A 60 8.06 -14.55 17.48
N ASN A 61 8.26 -14.76 18.77
CA ASN A 61 7.21 -15.23 19.65
C ASN A 61 6.23 -14.07 19.78
N GLY A 62 5.23 -14.04 18.89
CA GLY A 62 4.16 -13.05 18.93
C GLY A 62 3.62 -12.96 20.35
N ASN A 63 3.81 -11.79 20.96
CA ASN A 63 3.34 -11.50 22.30
C ASN A 63 1.83 -11.26 22.21
N ASP A 64 1.07 -12.31 21.90
CA ASP A 64 -0.39 -12.30 21.92
C ASP A 64 -0.81 -12.25 23.40
N GLN A 65 -1.14 -11.04 23.87
CA GLN A 65 -1.93 -10.85 25.09
C GLN A 65 -3.15 -11.79 25.05
N PRO A 66 -3.55 -12.42 26.17
CA PRO A 66 -4.62 -13.41 26.19
C PRO A 66 -5.99 -12.74 26.11
N MET A 67 -6.30 -12.10 24.98
CA MET A 67 -7.68 -11.80 24.63
C MET A 67 -8.36 -13.08 24.15
N SER A 68 -9.61 -13.29 24.55
CA SER A 68 -10.37 -14.41 24.01
C SER A 68 -10.50 -14.25 22.49
N LEU A 69 -10.66 -15.36 21.76
CA LEU A 69 -10.85 -15.30 20.31
C LEU A 69 -12.07 -14.44 19.92
N ALA A 70 -13.10 -14.41 20.79
CA ALA A 70 -14.28 -13.59 20.61
C ALA A 70 -13.95 -12.09 20.74
N ASP A 71 -13.16 -11.70 21.73
CA ASP A 71 -12.75 -10.31 21.93
C ASP A 71 -11.85 -9.83 20.79
N ARG A 72 -10.96 -10.70 20.29
CA ARG A 72 -10.13 -10.40 19.11
C ARG A 72 -10.96 -10.20 17.86
N GLN A 73 -11.99 -11.02 17.63
CA GLN A 73 -12.88 -10.87 16.49
C GLN A 73 -13.73 -9.58 16.59
N ALA A 74 -14.20 -9.24 17.79
CA ALA A 74 -14.95 -8.01 18.02
C ALA A 74 -14.10 -6.75 17.77
N ALA A 75 -12.85 -6.75 18.26
CA ALA A 75 -11.90 -5.66 18.00
C ALA A 75 -11.60 -5.51 16.50
N LEU A 76 -11.34 -6.62 15.80
CA LEU A 76 -11.10 -6.60 14.35
C LEU A 76 -12.34 -6.11 13.57
N ASN A 77 -13.54 -6.53 13.95
CA ASN A 77 -14.77 -6.07 13.31
C ASN A 77 -14.96 -4.55 13.51
N ALA A 78 -14.65 -4.02 14.69
CA ALA A 78 -14.71 -2.59 14.97
C ALA A 78 -13.70 -1.80 14.13
N GLU A 79 -12.48 -2.32 13.96
CA GLU A 79 -11.44 -1.72 13.12
C GLU A 79 -11.86 -1.70 11.64
N ILE A 80 -12.39 -2.82 11.14
CA ILE A 80 -12.89 -2.93 9.76
C ILE A 80 -14.05 -1.94 9.52
N ALA A 81 -15.00 -1.85 10.45
CA ALA A 81 -16.12 -0.92 10.32
C ALA A 81 -15.65 0.54 10.29
N ALA A 82 -14.66 0.90 11.12
CA ALA A 82 -14.09 2.24 11.12
C ALA A 82 -13.30 2.54 9.83
N ALA A 83 -12.56 1.56 9.31
CA ALA A 83 -11.82 1.69 8.05
C ALA A 83 -12.78 1.84 6.85
N ASN A 84 -13.84 1.03 6.79
CA ASN A 84 -14.85 1.11 5.74
C ASN A 84 -15.54 2.47 5.75
N LYS A 85 -15.91 2.98 6.93
CA LYS A 85 -16.53 4.31 7.04
C LYS A 85 -15.61 5.42 6.51
N LYS A 86 -14.31 5.39 6.82
CA LYS A 86 -13.34 6.35 6.28
C LYS A 86 -13.21 6.22 4.77
N ALA A 87 -13.14 5.01 4.25
CA ALA A 87 -13.04 4.76 2.81
C ALA A 87 -14.29 5.25 2.05
N GLU A 88 -15.49 5.06 2.61
CA GLU A 88 -16.74 5.59 2.04
C GLU A 88 -16.75 7.12 2.03
N GLU A 89 -16.34 7.77 3.14
CA GLU A 89 -16.26 9.23 3.22
C GLU A 89 -15.21 9.81 2.24
N GLU A 90 -14.08 9.15 2.07
CA GLU A 90 -13.05 9.55 1.11
C GLU A 90 -13.49 9.31 -0.34
N SER A 91 -14.13 8.17 -0.61
CA SER A 91 -14.66 7.86 -1.95
C SER A 91 -15.73 8.86 -2.38
N ALA A 92 -16.66 9.22 -1.48
CA ALA A 92 -17.67 10.23 -1.75
C ALA A 92 -17.06 11.61 -2.05
N LYS A 93 -15.98 12.00 -1.35
CA LYS A 93 -15.27 13.25 -1.62
C LYS A 93 -14.55 13.23 -2.97
N GLN A 94 -13.92 12.10 -3.30
CA GLN A 94 -13.22 11.93 -4.57
C GLN A 94 -14.19 11.91 -5.75
N GLU A 95 -15.32 11.23 -5.64
CA GLU A 95 -16.36 11.23 -6.68
C GLU A 95 -16.91 12.62 -6.95
N ALA A 96 -17.20 13.40 -5.89
CA ALA A 96 -17.64 14.79 -6.03
C ALA A 96 -16.56 15.68 -6.69
N ALA A 97 -15.29 15.51 -6.29
CA ALA A 97 -14.17 16.24 -6.88
C ALA A 97 -13.96 15.88 -8.36
N LEU A 98 -14.02 14.59 -8.71
CA LEU A 98 -13.90 14.10 -10.08
C LEU A 98 -15.06 14.59 -10.95
N LYS A 99 -16.30 14.61 -10.44
CA LYS A 99 -17.45 15.15 -11.16
C LYS A 99 -17.26 16.64 -11.47
N ALA A 100 -16.81 17.42 -10.48
CA ALA A 100 -16.51 18.84 -10.66
C ALA A 100 -15.37 19.08 -11.67
N GLU A 101 -14.27 18.32 -11.58
CA GLU A 101 -13.15 18.42 -12.52
C GLU A 101 -13.55 18.04 -13.94
N ASN A 102 -14.31 16.94 -14.10
CA ASN A 102 -14.80 16.50 -15.41
C ASN A 102 -15.72 17.54 -16.04
N CYS A 103 -16.62 18.16 -15.26
CA CYS A 103 -17.45 19.26 -15.74
C CYS A 103 -16.61 20.48 -16.15
N GLN A 104 -15.67 20.91 -15.30
CA GLN A 104 -14.80 22.05 -15.61
C GLN A 104 -13.98 21.82 -16.89
N ARG A 105 -13.42 20.62 -17.04
CA ARG A 105 -12.67 20.23 -18.24
C ARG A 105 -13.56 20.22 -19.47
N ALA A 106 -14.77 19.68 -19.39
CA ALA A 106 -15.72 19.68 -20.50
C ALA A 106 -16.07 21.10 -20.95
N GLN A 107 -16.29 22.03 -20.00
CA GLN A 107 -16.56 23.44 -20.33
C GLN A 107 -15.36 24.13 -21.00
N ILE A 108 -14.15 23.92 -20.49
CA ILE A 108 -12.92 24.48 -21.08
C ILE A 108 -12.72 23.93 -22.50
N ASN A 109 -12.95 22.64 -22.71
CA ASN A 109 -12.82 22.01 -24.02
C ASN A 109 -13.85 22.56 -25.01
N ALA A 110 -15.12 22.72 -24.59
CA ALA A 110 -16.16 23.31 -25.42
C ALA A 110 -15.78 24.75 -25.84
N LYS A 111 -15.36 25.58 -24.89
CA LYS A 111 -14.91 26.96 -25.15
C LYS A 111 -13.70 27.02 -26.09
N THR A 112 -12.78 26.07 -25.97
CA THR A 112 -11.59 26.00 -26.83
C THR A 112 -11.98 25.58 -28.26
N ALA A 113 -12.91 24.62 -28.38
CA ALA A 113 -13.41 24.13 -29.66
C ALA A 113 -14.17 25.19 -30.48
N GLU A 114 -14.75 26.22 -29.85
CA GLU A 114 -15.38 27.35 -30.55
C GLU A 114 -14.42 28.11 -31.46
N THR A 115 -13.12 28.13 -31.13
CA THR A 115 -12.07 28.81 -31.89
C THR A 115 -11.28 27.89 -32.82
N ALA A 116 -11.58 26.58 -32.81
CA ALA A 116 -10.86 25.60 -33.59
C ALA A 116 -11.27 25.63 -35.07
N ARG A 117 -10.34 25.30 -35.97
CA ARG A 117 -10.59 25.23 -37.41
C ARG A 117 -11.62 24.17 -37.79
N ASN A 118 -11.67 23.06 -37.04
CA ASN A 118 -12.61 21.96 -37.21
C ASN A 118 -13.78 22.03 -36.21
N LYS A 119 -14.14 23.23 -35.73
CA LYS A 119 -15.24 23.51 -34.79
C LYS A 119 -16.47 22.64 -35.01
N GLU A 120 -16.94 22.53 -36.25
CA GLU A 120 -18.18 21.84 -36.60
C GLU A 120 -18.18 20.35 -36.24
N GLU A 121 -17.01 19.72 -36.17
CA GLU A 121 -16.87 18.29 -35.83
C GLU A 121 -16.67 18.06 -34.33
N ILE A 122 -15.88 18.92 -33.66
CA ILE A 122 -15.45 18.73 -32.26
C ILE A 122 -16.37 19.42 -31.25
N LEU A 123 -16.94 20.58 -31.57
CA LEU A 123 -17.84 21.30 -30.67
C LEU A 123 -19.06 20.47 -30.20
N PRO A 124 -19.78 19.72 -31.08
CA PRO A 124 -20.92 18.91 -30.62
C PRO A 124 -20.50 17.81 -29.63
N ARG A 125 -19.32 17.22 -29.80
CA ARG A 125 -18.80 16.19 -28.89
C ARG A 125 -18.51 16.77 -27.50
N TYR A 126 -17.91 17.95 -27.44
CA TYR A 126 -17.65 18.60 -26.16
C TYR A 126 -18.91 19.15 -25.48
N LEU A 127 -19.92 19.57 -26.25
CA LEU A 127 -21.23 19.95 -25.69
C LEU A 127 -21.97 18.74 -25.10
N GLU A 128 -21.84 17.57 -25.71
CA GLU A 128 -22.34 16.31 -25.16
C GLU A 128 -21.64 15.97 -23.84
N ASP A 129 -20.31 16.13 -23.77
CA ASP A 129 -19.54 15.92 -22.54
C ASP A 129 -19.93 16.92 -21.44
N VAL A 130 -20.18 18.19 -21.77
CA VAL A 130 -20.72 19.17 -20.81
C VAL A 130 -22.06 18.70 -20.26
N THR A 131 -22.95 18.23 -21.12
CA THR A 131 -24.26 17.72 -20.72
C THR A 131 -24.15 16.44 -19.86
N ARG A 132 -23.14 15.61 -20.11
CA ARG A 132 -22.90 14.35 -19.37
C ARG A 132 -22.29 14.59 -17.99
N TYR A 133 -21.33 15.51 -17.87
CA TYR A 133 -20.54 15.67 -16.64
C TYR A 133 -20.99 16.84 -15.76
N CYS A 134 -21.70 17.84 -16.32
CA CYS A 134 -22.15 19.02 -15.56
C CYS A 134 -23.60 18.96 -15.05
N ASN A 135 -24.35 17.92 -15.38
CA ASN A 135 -25.72 17.70 -14.87
C ASN A 135 -25.73 16.77 -13.65
#